data_AF-A0A0F9E1Y0-F1
#
_entry.id   AF-A0A0F9E1Y0-F1
#
_cell.length_a   1.000
_cell.length_b   1.000
_cell.length_c   1.000
_cell.angle_alpha   90.00
_cell.angle_beta   90.00
_cell.angle_gamma   90.00
#
_symmetry.space_group_name_H-M   'P 1'
#
loop_
_entity.id
_entity.type
_entity.pdbx_description
1 polymer ?
#
loop_
_entity_poly.entity_id
_entity_poly.type
_entity_poly.pdbx_seq_one_letter_code
_entity_poly.pdbx_strand_id
1 'polypeptide(L)' 'MNSSLNQLVQPVERKNTPELEPIYQSIEDNLGFIPNGMLTMAKNPMLASAFGQLFACLNQLKHIETE' A
#
# COMPACT_ATOMS: atom_id res chain seq x y z
N MET A 1 12.39 -1.70 -22.13
CA MET A 1 11.70 -1.75 -20.82
C MET A 1 12.77 -1.98 -19.77
N ASN A 2 13.14 -0.96 -18.99
CA ASN A 2 14.14 -1.14 -17.94
C ASN A 2 13.46 -1.78 -16.73
N SER A 3 13.76 -3.06 -16.51
CA SER A 3 13.40 -3.76 -15.28
C SER A 3 14.05 -3.07 -14.07
N SER A 4 13.37 -3.12 -12.93
CA SER A 4 13.88 -2.60 -11.66
C SER A 4 15.30 -3.11 -11.35
N LEU A 5 16.18 -2.25 -10.82
CA LEU A 5 17.49 -2.70 -10.31
C LEU A 5 17.35 -3.57 -9.06
N ASN A 6 16.26 -3.42 -8.30
CA ASN A 6 15.98 -4.24 -7.13
C ASN A 6 15.40 -5.59 -7.55
N GLN A 7 16.26 -6.60 -7.57
CA GLN A 7 15.91 -8.00 -7.84
C GLN A 7 15.67 -8.81 -6.55
N LEU A 8 16.13 -8.32 -5.38
CA LEU A 8 16.07 -9.06 -4.12
C LEU A 8 14.67 -9.07 -3.50
N VAL A 9 14.02 -7.90 -3.43
CA VAL A 9 12.71 -7.76 -2.78
C VAL A 9 11.64 -7.59 -3.84
N GLN A 10 11.00 -8.70 -4.21
CA GLN A 10 9.89 -8.73 -5.16
C GLN A 10 8.53 -8.55 -4.45
N PRO A 11 7.53 -7.93 -5.09
CA PRO A 11 6.18 -7.82 -4.54
C PRO A 11 5.58 -9.22 -4.31
N VAL A 12 4.78 -9.38 -3.26
CA VAL A 12 3.95 -10.58 -3.08
C VAL A 12 2.65 -10.44 -3.86
N GLU A 13 2.03 -11.56 -4.21
CA GLU A 13 0.66 -11.55 -4.73
C GLU A 13 -0.33 -11.25 -3.59
N ARG A 14 -1.31 -10.36 -3.82
CA ARG A 14 -2.35 -9.97 -2.84
C ARG A 14 -3.01 -11.16 -2.16
N LYS A 15 -3.28 -12.23 -2.90
CA LYS A 15 -3.94 -13.46 -2.39
C LYS A 15 -3.11 -14.20 -1.31
N ASN A 16 -1.80 -13.91 -1.22
CA ASN A 16 -0.90 -14.55 -0.27
C ASN A 16 -0.84 -13.82 1.08
N THR A 17 -1.46 -12.64 1.19
CA THR A 17 -1.52 -11.82 2.43
C THR A 17 -2.94 -11.30 2.67
N PRO A 18 -3.95 -12.20 2.79
CA PRO A 18 -5.36 -11.82 2.92
C PRO A 18 -5.66 -11.00 4.18
N GLU A 19 -4.81 -11.07 5.21
CA GLU A 19 -4.95 -10.29 6.43
C GLU A 19 -4.77 -8.78 6.22
N LEU A 20 -4.11 -8.37 5.13
CA LEU A 20 -3.89 -6.97 4.76
C LEU A 20 -4.96 -6.41 3.80
N GLU A 21 -5.99 -7.21 3.48
CA GLU A 21 -7.04 -6.86 2.51
C GLU A 21 -7.74 -5.51 2.80
N PRO A 22 -8.08 -5.15 4.05
CA PRO A 22 -8.67 -3.83 4.33
C PRO A 22 -7.75 -2.67 3.94
N ILE A 23 -6.44 -2.84 4.07
CA ILE A 23 -5.45 -1.83 3.69
C ILE A 23 -5.32 -1.76 2.17
N TYR A 24 -5.31 -2.91 1.50
CA TYR A 24 -5.30 -2.95 0.04
C TYR A 24 -6.52 -2.24 -0.53
N GLN A 25 -7.72 -2.57 -0.06
CA GLN A 25 -8.93 -1.92 -0.55
C GLN A 25 -8.88 -0.41 -0.35
N SER A 26 -8.47 0.07 0.82
CA SER A 26 -8.33 1.50 1.08
C SER A 26 -7.37 2.18 0.09
N ILE A 27 -6.23 1.57 -0.22
CA ILE A 27 -5.25 2.15 -1.15
C ILE A 27 -5.76 2.11 -2.60
N GLU A 28 -6.41 1.02 -2.99
CA GLU A 28 -7.03 0.87 -4.31
C GLU A 28 -8.18 1.86 -4.53
N ASP A 29 -8.99 2.13 -3.50
CA ASP A 29 -10.07 3.11 -3.58
C ASP A 29 -9.54 4.53 -3.84
N ASN A 30 -8.33 4.86 -3.34
CA ASN A 30 -7.72 6.18 -3.55
C ASN A 30 -6.90 6.27 -4.85
N LEU A 31 -6.23 5.20 -5.29
CA LEU A 31 -5.31 5.22 -6.43
C LEU A 31 -5.83 4.50 -7.70
N GLY A 32 -6.89 3.70 -7.57
CA GLY A 32 -7.41 2.80 -8.61
C GLY A 32 -6.61 1.51 -8.81
N PHE A 33 -5.51 1.31 -8.07
CA PHE A 33 -4.68 0.11 -8.10
C PHE A 33 -3.82 -0.01 -6.83
N ILE A 34 -3.20 -1.18 -6.59
CA ILE A 34 -2.22 -1.38 -5.51
C ILE A 34 -0.79 -1.18 -6.05
N PRO A 35 -0.02 -0.21 -5.52
CA PRO A 35 1.37 -0.07 -5.90
C PRO A 35 2.22 -1.28 -5.49
N ASN A 36 3.17 -1.69 -6.33
CA ASN A 36 4.12 -2.76 -6.00
C ASN A 36 4.89 -2.50 -4.70
N GLY A 37 5.10 -1.24 -4.31
CA GLY A 37 5.71 -0.88 -3.03
C GLY A 37 4.89 -1.32 -1.80
N MET A 38 3.55 -1.32 -1.89
CA MET A 38 2.72 -1.90 -0.83
C MET A 38 2.83 -3.42 -0.79
N LEU A 39 2.85 -4.06 -1.96
CA LEU A 39 2.99 -5.50 -2.07
C LEU A 39 4.39 -5.99 -1.63
N THR A 40 5.43 -5.16 -1.71
CA THR A 40 6.73 -5.49 -1.12
C THR A 40 6.71 -5.30 0.40
N MET A 41 6.09 -4.23 0.91
CA MET A 41 5.93 -4.00 2.37
C MET A 41 5.11 -5.09 3.05
N ALA A 42 4.17 -5.72 2.34
CA ALA A 42 3.36 -6.83 2.83
C ALA A 42 4.17 -8.03 3.36
N LYS A 43 5.44 -8.19 2.96
CA LYS A 43 6.36 -9.18 3.55
C LYS A 43 6.60 -8.96 5.05
N ASN A 44 6.32 -7.76 5.56
CA ASN A 44 6.29 -7.43 6.98
C ASN A 44 4.88 -6.87 7.31
N PRO A 45 3.94 -7.71 7.77
CA PRO A 45 2.55 -7.31 8.01
C PRO A 45 2.41 -6.16 9.02
N MET A 46 3.27 -6.11 10.03
CA MET A 46 3.27 -5.03 11.03
C MET A 46 3.61 -3.68 10.36
N LEU A 47 4.62 -3.67 9.48
CA LEU A 47 4.99 -2.47 8.71
C LEU A 47 3.86 -2.05 7.77
N ALA A 48 3.31 -3.00 7.00
CA ALA A 48 2.23 -2.72 6.06
C ALA A 48 0.99 -2.15 6.76
N SER A 49 0.63 -2.70 7.92
CA SER A 49 -0.48 -2.18 8.74
C SER A 49 -0.20 -0.79 9.29
N ALA A 50 0.97 -0.56 9.88
CA ALA A 50 1.32 0.75 10.43
C ALA A 50 1.35 1.84 9.35
N PHE A 51 1.94 1.53 8.19
CA PHE A 51 1.97 2.44 7.05
C PHE A 51 0.57 2.70 6.48
N GLY A 52 -0.27 1.66 6.35
CA GLY A 52 -1.65 1.80 5.90
C GLY A 52 -2.48 2.72 6.79
N GLN A 53 -2.34 2.60 8.11
CA GLN A 53 -2.99 3.50 9.07
C GLN A 53 -2.51 4.94 8.93
N LEU A 54 -1.20 5.14 8.75
CA LEU A 54 -0.62 6.47 8.50
C LEU A 54 -1.16 7.08 7.19
N PHE A 55 -1.23 6.29 6.13
CA PHE A 55 -1.76 6.73 4.83
C PHE A 55 -3.24 7.12 4.93
N ALA A 56 -4.06 6.35 5.65
CA ALA A 56 -5.48 6.65 5.83
C ALA A 56 -5.74 7.99 6.56
N CYS A 57 -4.78 8.50 7.33
CA CYS A 57 -4.88 9.83 7.94
C CYS A 57 -4.92 10.96 6.91
N LEU A 58 -4.40 10.76 5.68
CA LEU A 58 -4.48 11.76 4.62
C LEU A 58 -5.93 12.12 4.28
N ASN A 59 -6.83 11.13 4.33
CA ASN A 59 -8.26 11.32 4.10
C ASN A 59 -8.99 12.02 5.26
N GLN A 60 -8.28 12.26 6.37
CA GLN A 60 -8.81 12.94 7.56
C GLN A 60 -8.25 14.35 7.72
N LEU A 61 -7.44 14.85 6.76
CA LEU A 61 -6.93 16.21 6.80
C LEU A 61 -8.09 17.21 6.66
N LYS A 62 -8.19 18.15 7.61
CA LYS A 62 -9.30 19.13 7.69
C LYS A 62 -8.91 20.58 7.38
N HIS A 63 -7.61 20.84 7.21
CA HIS A 63 -7.05 22.19 7.19
C HIS A 63 -6.35 22.52 5.86
N ILE A 64 -6.63 21.73 4.83
CA ILE A 64 -6.22 21.97 3.45
C ILE A 64 -7.49 22.08 2.62
N GLU A 65 -7.60 23.14 1.82
CA GLU A 65 -8.68 23.23 0.84
C GLU A 65 -8.46 22.14 -0.21
N THR A 66 -9.50 21.36 -0.48
CA THR A 66 -9.53 20.42 -1.59
C THR A 66 -10.36 21.09 -2.68
N GLU A 67 -9.78 21.25 -3.86
CA GLU A 67 -10.43 21.84 -5.04
C GLU A 67 -11.63 21.01 -5.53
#